data_AF-A0AB73FR19-F1
#
_entry.id   AF-A0AB73FR19-F1
#
_cell.length_a   1.000
_cell.length_b   1.000
_cell.length_c   1.000
_cell.angle_alpha   90.00
_cell.angle_beta   90.00
_cell.angle_gamma   90.00
#
_symmetry.space_group_name_H-M   'P 1'
#
loop_
_entity.id
_entity.type
_entity.pdbx_description
1 polymer ?
#
loop_
_entity_poly.entity_id
_entity_poly.type
_entity_poly.pdbx_seq_one_letter_code
_entity_poly.pdbx_strand_id
1 'polypeptide(L)'
;MPNELCRHTALAVVETVLADAIARDFSDALAIDGYVDSLPGWTAKPGYCHEQVERWLHSHPGDTPVRGWLTEADLLVAIRFVSRSLIRTAAGELLGVTYAAPSYPQHFLEYPAAVGDFLALVLGEPPMPYVDVLLPDRS
;
A
#
# COMPACT_ATOMS: atom_id res chain seq x y z
N MET A 1 -4.97 31.72 -7.04
CA MET A 1 -5.26 31.04 -5.76
C MET A 1 -6.74 30.64 -5.53
N PRO A 2 -7.52 30.20 -6.56
CA PRO A 2 -8.71 29.34 -6.33
C PRO A 2 -8.42 27.83 -6.44
N ASN A 3 -7.39 27.47 -7.21
CA ASN A 3 -7.10 26.08 -7.60
C ASN A 3 -6.57 25.21 -6.46
N GLU A 4 -5.85 25.81 -5.51
CA GLU A 4 -5.22 25.09 -4.39
C GLU A 4 -6.23 24.70 -3.32
N LEU A 5 -7.18 25.58 -2.98
CA LEU A 5 -8.26 25.26 -2.05
C LEU A 5 -9.16 24.14 -2.61
N CYS A 6 -9.49 24.20 -3.91
CA CYS A 6 -10.25 23.13 -4.59
C CYS A 6 -9.49 21.80 -4.55
N ARG A 7 -8.17 21.83 -4.74
CA ARG A 7 -7.32 20.63 -4.70
C ARG A 7 -7.30 19.99 -3.30
N HIS A 8 -7.17 20.78 -2.24
CA HIS A 8 -7.22 20.26 -0.87
C HIS A 8 -8.58 19.64 -0.54
N THR A 9 -9.68 20.30 -0.93
CA THR A 9 -11.03 19.74 -0.75
C THR A 9 -11.21 18.44 -1.54
N ALA A 10 -10.74 18.38 -2.79
CA ALA A 10 -10.80 17.17 -3.59
C ALA A 10 -10.00 16.02 -2.96
N LEU A 11 -8.80 16.32 -2.44
CA LEU A 11 -7.98 15.33 -1.75
C LEU A 11 -8.66 14.77 -0.50
N ALA A 12 -9.27 15.63 0.33
CA ALA A 12 -10.00 15.20 1.51
C ALA A 12 -11.20 14.29 1.17
N VAL A 13 -11.89 14.57 0.06
CA VAL A 13 -12.95 13.69 -0.45
C VAL A 13 -12.37 12.34 -0.89
N VAL A 14 -11.26 12.33 -1.62
CA VAL A 14 -10.58 11.09 -2.02
C VAL A 14 -10.14 10.28 -0.80
N GLU A 15 -9.56 10.93 0.20
CA GLU A 15 -9.15 10.29 1.45
C GLU A 15 -10.32 9.62 2.17
N THR A 16 -11.46 10.32 2.28
CA THR A 16 -12.67 9.79 2.91
C THR A 16 -13.22 8.58 2.15
N VAL A 17 -13.36 8.68 0.83
CA VAL A 17 -13.87 7.59 -0.01
C VAL A 17 -12.94 6.38 0.05
N LEU A 18 -11.63 6.62 0.11
CA LEU A 18 -10.64 5.57 0.19
C LEU A 18 -10.64 4.91 1.57
N ALA A 19 -10.77 5.67 2.65
CA ALA A 19 -10.92 5.12 4.00
C ALA A 19 -12.16 4.22 4.10
N ASP A 20 -13.30 4.64 3.53
CA ASP A 20 -14.52 3.84 3.47
C ASP A 20 -14.35 2.56 2.65
N ALA A 21 -13.62 2.64 1.52
CA ALA A 21 -13.30 1.48 0.71
C ALA A 21 -12.41 0.47 1.43
N ILE A 22 -11.35 0.96 2.08
CA ILE A 22 -10.45 0.13 2.89
C ILE A 22 -11.23 -0.55 4.01
N ALA A 23 -12.07 0.20 4.75
CA ALA A 23 -12.87 -0.35 5.84
C ALA A 23 -13.82 -1.47 5.38
N ARG A 24 -14.50 -1.24 4.24
CA ARG A 24 -15.41 -2.23 3.64
C ARG A 24 -14.69 -3.50 3.16
N ASP A 25 -13.55 -3.32 2.50
CA ASP A 25 -12.88 -4.40 1.78
C ASP A 25 -11.83 -5.11 2.66
N PHE A 26 -11.63 -4.67 3.91
CA PHE A 26 -10.63 -5.21 4.84
C PHE A 26 -10.75 -6.71 5.08
N SER A 27 -11.96 -7.29 5.01
CA SER A 27 -12.15 -8.73 5.15
C SER A 27 -11.47 -9.55 4.05
N ASP A 28 -11.20 -8.93 2.90
CA ASP A 28 -10.56 -9.53 1.74
C ASP A 28 -9.05 -9.20 1.68
N ALA A 29 -8.50 -8.62 2.74
CA ALA A 29 -7.09 -8.26 2.79
C ALA A 29 -6.19 -9.49 2.69
N LEU A 30 -5.17 -9.39 1.85
CA LEU A 30 -4.22 -10.43 1.56
C LEU A 30 -3.14 -10.51 2.63
N ALA A 31 -2.71 -11.72 2.94
CA ALA A 31 -1.47 -11.96 3.67
C ALA A 31 -0.26 -11.76 2.74
N ILE A 32 0.89 -11.43 3.32
CA ILE A 32 2.17 -11.38 2.61
C ILE A 32 2.91 -12.69 2.87
N ASP A 33 3.28 -13.39 1.81
CA ASP A 33 3.87 -14.73 1.85
C ASP A 33 5.38 -14.70 2.17
N GLY A 34 6.07 -13.61 1.83
CA GLY A 34 7.50 -13.48 2.06
C GLY A 34 8.00 -12.04 2.11
N TYR A 35 9.13 -11.82 2.77
CA TYR A 35 9.73 -10.50 3.00
C TYR A 35 11.22 -10.55 2.67
N VAL A 36 11.92 -9.41 2.59
CA VAL A 36 13.34 -9.36 2.12
C VAL A 36 14.27 -10.33 2.85
N ASP A 37 14.06 -10.56 4.14
CA ASP A 37 14.85 -11.46 4.97
C ASP A 37 14.75 -12.93 4.53
N SER A 38 13.70 -13.29 3.78
CA SER A 38 13.53 -14.61 3.17
C SER A 38 13.85 -14.64 1.67
N LEU A 39 14.36 -13.55 1.06
CA LEU A 39 14.65 -13.46 -0.38
C LEU A 39 16.16 -13.60 -0.66
N PRO A 40 16.64 -14.77 -1.13
CA PRO A 40 18.07 -15.00 -1.33
C PRO A 40 18.68 -14.03 -2.34
N GLY A 41 19.80 -13.39 -1.97
CA GLY A 41 20.53 -12.48 -2.85
C GLY A 41 19.88 -11.12 -3.08
N TRP A 42 18.72 -10.84 -2.46
CA TRP A 42 18.07 -9.54 -2.56
C TRP A 42 18.52 -8.60 -1.44
N THR A 43 19.09 -7.45 -1.79
CA THR A 43 19.45 -6.40 -0.82
C THR A 43 18.47 -5.24 -0.91
N ALA A 44 17.56 -5.12 0.05
CA ALA A 44 16.57 -4.06 0.01
C ALA A 44 17.16 -2.66 0.26
N LYS A 45 16.54 -1.65 -0.35
CA LYS A 45 16.74 -0.23 -0.04
C LYS A 45 15.46 0.31 0.63
N PRO A 46 15.44 0.47 1.96
CA PRO A 46 14.28 0.98 2.67
C PRO A 46 13.85 2.36 2.17
N GLY A 47 12.54 2.61 2.14
CA GLY A 47 11.95 3.90 1.72
C GLY A 47 11.70 4.07 0.21
N TYR A 48 12.14 3.12 -0.63
CA TYR A 48 11.99 3.19 -2.09
C TYR A 48 11.12 2.03 -2.60
N CYS A 49 9.93 1.86 -2.01
CA CYS A 49 9.17 0.61 -2.22
C CYS A 49 8.70 0.42 -3.66
N HIS A 50 8.40 1.50 -4.38
CA HIS A 50 7.98 1.45 -5.78
C HIS A 50 9.17 1.10 -6.69
N GLU A 51 10.31 1.76 -6.50
CA GLU A 51 11.52 1.52 -7.29
C GLU A 51 12.14 0.15 -7.02
N GLN A 52 12.03 -0.35 -5.79
CA GLN A 52 12.46 -1.69 -5.40
C GLN A 52 11.69 -2.77 -6.13
N VAL A 53 10.38 -2.57 -6.33
CA VAL A 53 9.54 -3.46 -7.15
C VAL A 53 10.00 -3.42 -8.61
N GLU A 54 10.19 -2.24 -9.19
CA GLU A 54 10.69 -2.13 -10.58
C GLU A 54 12.06 -2.82 -10.76
N ARG A 55 12.96 -2.67 -9.78
CA ARG A 55 14.26 -3.36 -9.80
C ARG A 55 14.13 -4.87 -9.70
N TRP A 56 13.17 -5.37 -8.93
CA TRP A 56 12.90 -6.81 -8.82
C TRP A 56 12.43 -7.37 -10.15
N LEU A 57 11.49 -6.68 -10.80
CA LEU A 57 10.89 -7.10 -12.07
C LEU A 57 11.91 -7.17 -13.21
N HIS A 58 12.98 -6.37 -13.16
CA HIS A 58 14.06 -6.42 -14.15
C HIS A 58 14.76 -7.80 -14.19
N SER A 59 14.88 -8.48 -13.05
CA SER A 59 15.49 -9.81 -12.95
C SER A 59 14.46 -10.95 -12.90
N HIS A 60 13.17 -10.65 -12.73
CA HIS A 60 12.08 -11.63 -12.59
C HIS A 60 10.90 -11.26 -13.51
N PRO A 61 11.05 -11.41 -14.85
CA PRO A 61 10.09 -10.88 -15.81
C PRO A 61 8.72 -11.60 -15.82
N GLY A 62 8.59 -12.74 -15.14
CA GLY A 62 7.31 -13.44 -14.96
C GLY A 62 6.47 -12.92 -13.80
N ASP A 63 7.05 -12.07 -12.94
CA ASP A 63 6.37 -11.49 -11.80
C ASP A 63 5.68 -10.18 -12.19
N THR A 64 4.78 -9.70 -11.33
CA THR A 64 4.01 -8.48 -11.57
C THR A 64 3.99 -7.57 -10.35
N PRO A 65 3.93 -6.24 -10.54
CA PRO A 65 3.76 -5.31 -9.43
C PRO A 65 2.33 -5.38 -8.89
N VAL A 66 2.20 -5.39 -7.57
CA VAL A 66 0.91 -5.18 -6.90
C VAL A 66 1.00 -3.93 -6.05
N ARG A 67 0.02 -3.04 -6.19
CA ARG A 67 -0.01 -1.73 -5.53
C ARG A 67 -1.21 -1.66 -4.63
N GLY A 68 -1.07 -1.03 -3.46
CA GLY A 68 -2.13 -1.09 -2.47
C GLY A 68 -1.79 -0.47 -1.12
N TRP A 69 -2.57 -0.85 -0.12
CA TRP A 69 -2.58 -0.28 1.21
C TRP A 69 -2.23 -1.34 2.23
N LEU A 70 -1.21 -1.09 3.05
CA LEU A 70 -0.67 -2.03 4.02
C LEU A 70 -0.90 -1.51 5.44
N THR A 71 -1.37 -2.36 6.35
CA THR A 71 -1.46 -1.99 7.77
C THR A 71 -0.08 -1.69 8.37
N GLU A 72 0.10 -0.51 8.94
CA GLU A 72 1.37 -0.08 9.57
C GLU A 72 1.24 0.05 11.09
N ALA A 73 0.19 0.73 11.58
CA ALA A 73 0.08 1.07 12.99
C ALA A 73 -1.37 1.10 13.47
N ASP A 74 -1.57 0.68 14.71
CA ASP A 74 -2.80 0.93 15.48
C ASP A 74 -2.63 2.26 16.24
N LEU A 75 -3.52 3.21 15.98
CA LEU A 75 -3.52 4.57 16.54
C LEU A 75 -4.60 4.74 17.63
N LEU A 76 -4.96 3.67 18.35
CA LEU A 76 -6.01 3.57 19.37
C LEU A 76 -7.45 3.68 18.84
N VAL A 77 -7.71 4.67 17.98
CA VAL A 77 -9.03 4.98 17.40
C VAL A 77 -9.09 4.73 15.89
N ALA A 78 -7.94 4.42 15.28
CA ALA A 78 -7.81 4.21 13.85
C ALA A 78 -6.71 3.19 13.57
N ILE A 79 -6.76 2.58 12.39
CA ILE A 79 -5.63 1.84 11.82
C ILE A 79 -5.05 2.66 10.69
N ARG A 80 -3.73 2.88 10.72
CA ARG A 80 -3.00 3.50 9.62
C ARG A 80 -2.68 2.49 8.55
N PHE A 81 -3.06 2.82 7.32
CA PHE A 81 -2.67 2.11 6.12
C PHE A 81 -1.67 2.94 5.32
N VAL A 82 -0.52 2.37 4.98
CA VAL A 82 0.49 3.03 4.15
C VAL A 82 0.47 2.52 2.72
N SER A 83 0.76 3.40 1.77
CA SER A 83 0.93 3.04 0.38
C SER A 83 2.09 2.06 0.24
N ARG A 84 1.86 0.94 -0.43
CA ARG A 84 2.89 -0.07 -0.67
C ARG A 84 2.83 -0.66 -2.06
N SER A 85 4.01 -0.96 -2.59
CA SER A 85 4.16 -1.85 -3.73
C SER A 85 4.84 -3.14 -3.30
N LEU A 86 4.23 -4.23 -3.72
CA LEU A 86 4.65 -5.61 -3.50
C LEU A 86 4.83 -6.29 -4.86
N ILE A 87 5.32 -7.52 -4.84
CA ILE A 87 5.42 -8.38 -6.01
C ILE A 87 4.40 -9.49 -5.90
N ARG A 88 3.66 -9.76 -6.99
CA ARG A 88 2.97 -11.04 -7.17
C ARG A 88 3.82 -11.91 -8.08
N THR A 89 4.31 -13.02 -7.55
CA THR A 89 5.14 -13.96 -8.31
C THR A 89 4.31 -14.65 -9.38
N ALA A 90 4.98 -15.24 -10.37
CA ALA A 90 4.32 -16.11 -11.36
C ALA A 90 3.55 -17.29 -10.71
N ALA A 91 3.91 -17.69 -9.49
CA ALA A 91 3.22 -18.72 -8.71
C ALA A 91 2.02 -18.17 -7.90
N GLY A 92 1.83 -16.85 -7.88
CA GLY A 92 0.73 -16.16 -7.20
C GLY A 92 1.07 -15.63 -5.80
N GLU A 93 2.27 -15.91 -5.29
CA GLU A 93 2.73 -15.47 -3.97
C GLU A 93 2.93 -13.96 -3.92
N LEU A 94 2.61 -13.35 -2.78
CA LEU A 94 2.75 -11.92 -2.55
C LEU A 94 3.99 -11.62 -1.70
N LEU A 95 4.98 -10.93 -2.27
CA LEU A 95 6.28 -10.68 -1.64
C LEU A 95 6.53 -9.19 -1.33
N GLY A 96 6.99 -8.92 -0.11
CA GLY A 96 7.50 -7.64 0.35
C GLY A 96 8.99 -7.48 0.10
N VAL A 97 9.36 -6.80 -0.99
CA VAL A 97 10.78 -6.65 -1.41
C VAL A 97 11.49 -5.43 -0.82
N THR A 98 10.90 -4.73 0.16
CA THR A 98 11.46 -3.45 0.67
C THR A 98 11.86 -3.49 2.14
N TYR A 99 11.36 -4.44 2.90
CA TYR A 99 11.50 -4.48 4.35
C TYR A 99 11.38 -5.92 4.88
N ALA A 100 11.97 -6.16 6.04
CA ALA A 100 11.93 -7.46 6.70
C ALA A 100 10.56 -7.73 7.31
N ALA A 101 10.26 -9.01 7.54
CA ALA A 101 9.02 -9.40 8.20
C ALA A 101 8.86 -8.68 9.56
N PRO A 102 7.73 -7.99 9.81
CA PRO A 102 7.45 -7.43 11.12
C PRO A 102 7.09 -8.52 12.12
N SER A 103 7.15 -8.20 13.41
CA SER A 103 6.77 -9.10 14.51
C SER A 103 5.24 -9.27 14.66
N TYR A 104 4.44 -8.58 13.84
CA TYR A 104 2.99 -8.60 13.85
C TYR A 104 2.46 -8.93 12.45
N PRO A 105 1.28 -9.56 12.32
CA PRO A 105 0.66 -9.79 11.02
C PRO A 105 0.38 -8.48 10.30
N GLN A 106 0.75 -8.41 9.02
CA GLN A 106 0.33 -7.32 8.14
C GLN A 106 -0.75 -7.78 7.17
N HIS A 107 -1.67 -6.88 6.90
CA HIS A 107 -2.76 -7.07 5.95
C HIS A 107 -2.60 -6.09 4.80
N PHE A 108 -2.68 -6.59 3.57
CA PHE A 108 -2.50 -5.81 2.36
C PHE A 108 -3.78 -5.80 1.53
N LEU A 109 -4.26 -4.61 1.19
CA LEU A 109 -5.40 -4.41 0.29
C LEU A 109 -4.90 -3.92 -1.05
N GLU A 110 -5.13 -4.72 -2.09
CA GLU A 110 -4.78 -4.36 -3.45
C GLU A 110 -5.63 -3.17 -3.93
N TYR A 111 -4.97 -2.15 -4.47
CA TYR A 111 -5.64 -1.00 -5.06
C TYR A 111 -6.18 -1.39 -6.44
N PRO A 112 -7.50 -1.30 -6.68
CA PRO A 112 -8.07 -1.76 -7.95
C PRO A 112 -7.58 -0.90 -9.11
N ALA A 113 -6.97 -1.54 -10.12
CA ALA A 113 -6.44 -0.85 -11.30
C ALA A 113 -7.49 -0.01 -12.06
N ALA A 114 -8.78 -0.35 -11.93
CA ALA A 114 -9.88 0.37 -12.56
C ALA A 114 -10.16 1.75 -11.93
N VAL A 115 -9.68 2.01 -10.70
CA VAL A 115 -10.00 3.23 -9.94
C VAL A 115 -9.06 4.40 -10.30
N GLY A 116 -7.97 4.12 -11.01
CA GLY A 116 -7.05 5.14 -11.53
C GLY A 116 -5.58 4.78 -11.29
N ASP A 117 -4.68 5.73 -11.54
CA ASP A 117 -3.25 5.53 -11.33
C ASP A 117 -2.87 5.71 -9.84
N PHE A 118 -2.57 4.59 -9.19
CA PHE A 118 -2.11 4.57 -7.80
C PHE A 118 -0.85 5.42 -7.58
N LEU A 119 0.14 5.38 -8.48
CA LEU A 119 1.38 6.14 -8.27
C LEU A 119 1.13 7.64 -8.37
N ALA A 120 0.24 8.07 -9.25
CA ALA A 120 -0.17 9.48 -9.33
C ALA A 120 -0.85 9.95 -8.04
N LEU A 121 -1.60 9.08 -7.36
CA LEU A 121 -2.23 9.39 -6.07
C LEU A 121 -1.19 9.51 -4.94
N VAL A 122 -0.27 8.54 -4.81
CA VAL A 122 0.61 8.45 -3.63
C VAL A 122 1.91 9.24 -3.78
N LEU A 123 2.36 9.52 -5.00
CA LEU A 123 3.55 10.33 -5.31
C LEU A 123 3.21 11.71 -5.87
N GLY A 124 1.92 11.99 -6.10
CA GLY A 124 1.45 13.28 -6.62
C GLY A 124 1.69 14.42 -5.63
N GLU A 125 1.21 15.61 -5.99
CA GLU A 125 1.19 16.75 -5.09
C GLU A 125 -0.27 17.08 -4.68
N PRO A 126 -0.55 17.42 -3.41
CA PRO A 126 0.18 16.84 -2.28
C PRO A 126 0.12 15.29 -2.33
N PRO A 127 1.16 14.59 -1.85
CA PRO A 127 1.18 13.13 -1.87
C PRO A 127 0.22 12.56 -0.83
N MET A 128 -0.36 11.39 -1.11
CA MET A 128 -1.15 10.61 -0.15
C MET A 128 -0.43 9.28 0.17
N PRO A 129 0.63 9.29 1.00
CA PRO A 129 1.40 8.09 1.32
C PRO A 129 0.72 7.19 2.36
N TYR A 130 -0.32 7.67 3.03
CA TYR A 130 -1.10 6.92 4.01
C TYR A 130 -2.55 7.38 4.05
N VAL A 131 -3.41 6.52 4.60
CA VAL A 131 -4.80 6.79 4.96
C VAL A 131 -5.06 6.23 6.34
N ASP A 132 -5.67 7.02 7.21
CA ASP A 132 -6.11 6.57 8.53
C ASP A 132 -7.57 6.14 8.47
N VAL A 133 -7.85 4.90 8.86
CA VAL A 133 -9.20 4.32 8.83
C VAL A 133 -9.71 4.19 10.26
N LEU A 134 -10.79 4.90 10.57
CA LEU A 134 -11.39 4.89 11.90
C LEU A 134 -11.91 3.49 12.24
N LEU A 135 -11.65 3.06 13.47
CA LEU A 135 -12.28 1.86 14.02
C LEU A 135 -13.76 2.17 14.30
N PRO A 136 -14.67 1.22 14.03
CA PRO A 136 -16.07 1.40 14.42
C PRO A 136 -16.16 1.56 15.95
N ASP A 137 -17.01 2.50 16.39
CA ASP A 137 -17.27 2.70 17.81
C ASP A 137 -17.70 1.38 18.44
N ARG A 138 -16.94 0.92 19.45
CA ARG A 138 -17.25 -0.29 20.24
C ARG A 138 -18.30 0.04 21.32
N SER A 139 -19.43 0.63 20.92
CA SER A 139 -20.56 0.91 21.81
C SER A 139 -21.54 -0.26 21.88
#